data_AF-A0A6L8DZI2-F1
#
_entry.id   AF-A0A6L8DZI2-F1
#
_cell.length_a   1.000
_cell.length_b   1.000
_cell.length_c   1.000
_cell.angle_alpha   90.00
_cell.angle_beta   90.00
_cell.angle_gamma   90.00
#
_symmetry.space_group_name_H-M   'P 1'
#
loop_
_entity.id
_entity.type
_entity.pdbx_description
1 polymer ?
#
loop_
_entity_poly.entity_id
_entity_poly.type
_entity_poly.pdbx_seq_one_letter_code
_entity_poly.pdbx_strand_id
1 'polypeptide(L)'
;MSEVLTPPGPLQTERLPTNGNRVLLRDLLVRLEDGTDVAVPKGFETDFSSVPWFVRWAVDWMKIDIAGVVHDYMYWCPQTGFCRNAADRIWREVAGSGQKRANRIQRWGGWLALRAFGSLAYRKAAKETAAGRGRRCGRDEEREEAEMPDGRLLTGFVKIDGVDDEWPFPDDSVSVRRRVNAKLSGSGSTTGLDIDSVRWGGECRVEVDAGATLDPDGGIHISGEVRLFEGTTENTTDLEDSAQIDFVVRPGKNARRVLVLENREAAGGDRATVAFRLSNSGAD
;
A
#
# COMPACT_ATOMS: atom_id res chain seq x y z
N MET A 1 16.99 10.21 4.96
CA MET A 1 16.28 11.38 5.51
C MET A 1 15.20 11.78 4.54
N SER A 2 13.94 11.68 4.95
CA SER A 2 12.77 12.07 4.15
C SER A 2 12.74 13.59 4.02
N GLU A 3 12.39 14.08 2.84
CA GLU A 3 12.37 15.50 2.54
C GLU A 3 10.95 15.93 2.19
N VAL A 4 10.46 16.98 2.85
CA VAL A 4 9.18 17.60 2.49
C VAL A 4 9.47 18.58 1.35
N LEU A 5 9.05 18.25 0.14
CA LEU A 5 9.45 18.94 -1.09
C LEU A 5 8.62 20.19 -1.42
N THR A 6 7.70 20.61 -0.55
CA THR A 6 6.85 21.79 -0.82
C THR A 6 7.64 23.10 -0.79
N PRO A 7 7.19 24.14 -1.52
CA PRO A 7 7.79 25.48 -1.44
C PRO A 7 7.73 26.02 0.01
N PRO A 8 8.73 26.81 0.42
CA PRO A 8 8.95 27.19 1.81
C PRO A 8 7.71 27.86 2.41
N GLY A 9 7.21 27.31 3.52
CA GLY A 9 6.09 27.87 4.27
C GLY A 9 5.30 26.85 5.09
N PRO A 10 4.50 27.30 6.07
CA PRO A 10 3.68 26.41 6.90
C PRO A 10 2.63 25.66 6.07
N LEU A 11 2.14 24.54 6.60
CA LEU A 11 1.00 23.81 6.05
C LEU A 11 -0.19 24.78 5.92
N GLN A 12 -0.76 24.90 4.73
CA GLN A 12 -1.89 25.79 4.48
C GLN A 12 -3.18 24.98 4.50
N THR A 13 -3.98 25.21 5.53
CA THR A 13 -5.29 24.57 5.69
C THR A 13 -6.34 25.60 6.06
N GLU A 14 -7.57 25.40 5.61
CA GLU A 14 -8.73 26.21 5.98
C GLU A 14 -9.72 25.36 6.77
N ARG A 15 -10.29 25.92 7.84
CA ARG A 15 -11.26 25.20 8.67
C ARG A 15 -12.65 25.31 8.06
N LEU A 16 -13.28 24.17 7.79
CA LEU A 16 -14.64 24.09 7.29
C LEU A 16 -15.64 24.46 8.41
N PRO A 17 -16.59 25.38 8.15
CA PRO A 17 -17.55 25.85 9.14
C PRO A 17 -18.60 24.79 9.53
N THR A 18 -18.78 23.75 8.71
CA THR A 18 -19.85 22.75 8.84
C THR A 18 -19.54 21.63 9.84
N ASN A 19 -18.30 21.13 9.86
CA ASN A 19 -17.89 19.96 10.65
C ASN A 19 -16.60 20.18 11.46
N GLY A 20 -15.95 21.34 11.32
CA GLY A 20 -14.69 21.64 11.98
C GLY A 20 -13.47 20.90 11.41
N ASN A 21 -13.64 20.12 10.33
CA ASN A 21 -12.54 19.55 9.55
C ASN A 21 -11.73 20.67 8.90
N ARG A 22 -10.55 20.32 8.40
CA ARG A 22 -9.69 21.22 7.66
C ARG A 22 -9.50 20.72 6.25
N VAL A 23 -9.51 21.64 5.29
CA VAL A 23 -9.23 21.34 3.88
C VAL A 23 -7.82 21.82 3.52
N LEU A 24 -7.08 21.01 2.78
CA LEU A 24 -5.80 21.39 2.20
C LEU A 24 -5.99 22.45 1.11
N LEU A 25 -5.33 23.60 1.25
CA LEU A 25 -5.40 24.68 0.25
C LEU A 25 -4.43 24.48 -0.93
N ARG A 26 -3.43 23.62 -0.76
CA ARG A 26 -2.40 23.29 -1.76
C ARG A 26 -2.04 21.81 -1.71
N ASP A 27 -1.45 21.32 -2.79
CA ASP A 27 -0.88 19.98 -2.84
C ASP A 27 0.25 19.84 -1.80
N LEU A 28 0.25 18.72 -1.09
CA LEU A 28 1.28 18.34 -0.15
C LEU A 28 2.06 17.17 -0.74
N LEU A 29 3.33 17.43 -1.08
CA LEU A 29 4.27 16.44 -1.60
C LEU A 29 5.29 16.07 -0.53
N VAL A 30 5.40 14.78 -0.22
CA VAL A 30 6.32 14.25 0.78
C VAL A 30 7.18 13.16 0.15
N ARG A 31 8.49 13.35 0.13
CA ARG A 31 9.45 12.33 -0.31
C ARG A 31 9.93 11.52 0.89
N LEU A 32 9.70 10.22 0.85
CA LEU A 32 10.12 9.27 1.87
C LEU A 32 11.61 8.91 1.72
N GLU A 33 12.20 8.30 2.75
CA GLU A 33 13.61 7.87 2.75
C GLU A 33 13.90 6.81 1.70
N ASP A 34 12.90 6.00 1.36
CA ASP A 34 12.99 4.98 0.31
C ASP A 34 12.83 5.54 -1.11
N GLY A 35 12.74 6.86 -1.25
CA GLY A 35 12.58 7.57 -2.52
C GLY A 35 11.14 7.62 -3.03
N THR A 36 10.16 7.12 -2.27
CA THR A 36 8.74 7.18 -2.64
C THR A 36 8.19 8.59 -2.45
N ASP A 37 7.52 9.13 -3.47
CA ASP A 37 6.82 10.41 -3.39
C ASP A 37 5.34 10.19 -3.06
N VAL A 38 4.89 10.73 -1.93
CA VAL A 38 3.49 10.74 -1.51
C VAL A 38 2.89 12.11 -1.84
N ALA A 39 1.86 12.13 -2.68
CA ALA A 39 1.15 13.34 -3.07
C ALA A 39 -0.27 13.34 -2.51
N VAL A 40 -0.53 14.28 -1.58
CA VAL A 40 -1.87 14.57 -1.07
C VAL A 40 -2.42 15.78 -1.85
N PRO A 41 -3.54 15.64 -2.58
CA PRO A 41 -4.07 16.70 -3.42
C PRO A 41 -4.66 17.85 -2.59
N LYS A 42 -4.63 19.05 -3.15
CA LYS A 42 -5.47 20.19 -2.75
C LYS A 42 -6.92 19.74 -2.66
N GLY A 43 -7.66 20.28 -1.69
CA GLY A 43 -9.06 19.93 -1.46
C GLY A 43 -9.27 18.72 -0.58
N PHE A 44 -8.20 18.00 -0.18
CA PHE A 44 -8.35 16.90 0.77
C PHE A 44 -8.82 17.39 2.14
N GLU A 45 -9.91 16.80 2.63
CA GLU A 45 -10.46 17.05 3.96
C GLU A 45 -9.85 16.12 5.00
N THR A 46 -9.19 16.70 5.99
CA THR A 46 -8.60 16.00 7.15
C THR A 46 -9.31 16.47 8.42
N ASP A 47 -9.65 15.55 9.33
CA ASP A 47 -10.12 15.91 10.68
C ASP A 47 -8.97 16.12 11.67
N PHE A 48 -7.73 16.02 11.21
CA PHE A 48 -6.52 16.01 12.02
C PHE A 48 -6.68 15.04 13.18
N SER A 49 -6.45 13.75 12.92
CA SER A 49 -6.31 12.67 13.90
C SER A 49 -7.29 12.79 15.08
N SER A 50 -8.37 12.00 15.07
CA SER A 50 -9.37 11.85 16.15
C SER A 50 -8.76 11.41 17.50
N VAL A 51 -7.95 12.27 18.11
CA VAL A 51 -7.19 12.03 19.33
C VAL A 51 -7.98 12.61 20.49
N PRO A 52 -8.23 11.80 21.54
CA PRO A 52 -9.01 12.26 22.68
C PRO A 52 -8.47 13.58 23.25
N TRP A 53 -9.38 14.48 23.63
CA TRP A 53 -9.03 15.84 24.08
C TRP A 53 -8.00 15.85 25.22
N PHE A 54 -7.98 14.82 26.06
CA PHE A 54 -7.05 14.68 27.19
C PHE A 54 -5.61 14.33 26.79
N VAL A 55 -5.34 14.00 25.52
CA VAL A 55 -3.97 13.77 25.00
C VAL A 55 -3.45 15.00 24.24
N ARG A 56 -4.33 15.95 23.89
CA ARG A 56 -3.97 17.12 23.07
C ARG A 56 -2.93 18.03 23.72
N TRP A 57 -2.88 18.14 25.04
CA TRP A 57 -1.96 19.04 25.76
C TRP A 57 -0.50 18.54 25.77
N ALA A 58 -0.26 17.24 25.55
CA ALA A 58 1.06 16.64 25.66
C ALA A 58 1.86 16.67 24.33
N VAL A 59 1.25 17.14 23.24
CA VAL A 59 1.81 17.04 21.89
C VAL A 59 1.79 18.41 21.21
N ASP A 60 2.93 18.83 20.66
CA ASP A 60 3.05 20.07 19.88
C ASP A 60 2.65 19.81 18.42
N TRP A 61 1.38 20.04 18.11
CA TRP A 61 0.73 19.61 16.87
C TRP A 61 1.30 20.25 15.61
N MET A 62 1.82 21.48 15.69
CA MET A 62 2.49 22.13 14.54
C MET A 62 3.69 21.32 14.00
N LYS A 63 4.22 20.39 14.81
CA LYS A 63 5.35 19.51 14.45
C LYS A 63 4.93 18.19 13.80
N ILE A 64 3.66 17.79 13.96
CA ILE A 64 3.13 16.49 13.49
C ILE A 64 1.94 16.63 12.54
N ASP A 65 1.46 17.86 12.29
CA ASP A 65 0.33 18.15 11.42
C ASP A 65 0.49 17.56 10.02
N ILE A 66 1.67 17.69 9.40
CA ILE A 66 1.96 17.12 8.07
C ILE A 66 1.82 15.59 8.08
N ALA A 67 2.32 14.94 9.13
CA ALA A 67 2.22 13.49 9.28
C ALA A 67 0.76 13.05 9.46
N GLY A 68 -0.02 13.81 10.23
CA GLY A 68 -1.46 13.57 10.40
C GLY A 68 -2.23 13.65 9.08
N VAL A 69 -1.96 14.67 8.25
CA VAL A 69 -2.60 14.80 6.92
C VAL A 69 -2.25 13.64 5.99
N VAL A 70 -0.97 13.24 5.94
CA VAL A 70 -0.53 12.10 5.12
C VAL A 70 -1.18 10.80 5.58
N HIS A 71 -1.29 10.60 6.90
CA HIS A 71 -1.91 9.42 7.49
C HIS A 71 -3.41 9.34 7.22
N ASP A 72 -4.12 10.44 7.41
CA ASP A 72 -5.55 10.54 7.07
C ASP A 72 -5.74 10.23 5.58
N TYR A 73 -4.90 10.79 4.70
CA TYR A 73 -4.99 10.53 3.26
C TYR A 73 -4.80 9.06 2.90
N MET A 74 -3.81 8.39 3.50
CA MET A 74 -3.59 6.95 3.31
C MET A 74 -4.74 6.09 3.84
N TYR A 75 -5.40 6.55 4.91
CA TYR A 75 -6.55 5.87 5.49
C TYR A 75 -7.83 6.03 4.68
N TRP A 76 -8.07 7.23 4.14
CA TRP A 76 -9.32 7.57 3.45
C TRP A 76 -9.28 7.26 1.95
N CYS A 77 -8.11 7.25 1.33
CA CYS A 77 -7.94 6.94 -0.09
C CYS A 77 -7.31 5.52 -0.22
N PRO A 78 -8.11 4.43 -0.21
CA PRO A 78 -7.60 3.06 -0.37
C PRO A 78 -6.88 2.85 -1.71
N GLN A 79 -7.15 3.74 -2.67
CA GLN A 79 -6.47 3.85 -3.96
C GLN A 79 -4.96 4.14 -3.85
N THR A 80 -4.47 4.50 -2.66
CA THR A 80 -3.03 4.67 -2.40
C THR A 80 -2.29 3.34 -2.21
N GLY A 81 -3.00 2.21 -2.00
CA GLY A 81 -2.41 0.88 -1.90
C GLY A 81 -1.60 0.61 -0.63
N PHE A 82 -1.51 1.55 0.31
CA PHE A 82 -0.78 1.38 1.57
C PHE A 82 -1.61 0.60 2.58
N CYS A 83 -1.03 -0.47 3.14
CA CYS A 83 -1.62 -1.13 4.31
C CYS A 83 -1.41 -0.27 5.56
N ARG A 84 -2.25 -0.48 6.59
CA ARG A 84 -2.18 0.26 7.87
C ARG A 84 -0.76 0.34 8.46
N ASN A 85 -0.04 -0.77 8.47
CA ASN A 85 1.32 -0.82 9.00
C ASN A 85 2.29 0.08 8.21
N ALA A 86 2.07 0.20 6.89
CA ALA A 86 2.83 1.13 6.06
C ALA A 86 2.45 2.58 6.37
N ALA A 87 1.16 2.89 6.53
CA ALA A 87 0.71 4.24 6.93
C ALA A 87 1.27 4.66 8.30
N ASP A 88 1.26 3.78 9.30
CA ASP A 88 1.80 4.05 10.64
C ASP A 88 3.34 4.16 10.65
N ARG A 89 4.03 3.47 9.72
CA ARG A 89 5.47 3.61 9.49
C ARG A 89 5.78 4.96 8.84
N ILE A 90 5.06 5.30 7.78
CA ILE A 90 5.23 6.57 7.06
C ILE A 90 4.91 7.75 7.97
N TRP A 91 3.87 7.65 8.81
CA TRP A 91 3.59 8.68 9.81
C TRP A 91 4.79 8.95 10.73
N ARG A 92 5.43 7.89 11.26
CA ARG A 92 6.62 8.05 12.14
C ARG A 92 7.78 8.70 11.43
N GLU A 93 7.94 8.36 10.16
CA GLU A 93 8.98 8.88 9.30
C GLU A 93 8.75 10.38 9.01
N VAL A 94 7.53 10.76 8.63
CA VAL A 94 7.13 12.15 8.34
C VAL A 94 7.12 13.01 9.60
N ALA A 95 6.63 12.49 10.73
CA ALA A 95 6.76 13.17 12.03
C ALA A 95 8.23 13.31 12.45
N GLY A 96 9.09 12.48 11.86
CA GLY A 96 10.51 12.44 12.14
C GLY A 96 11.37 13.40 11.32
N SER A 97 10.81 13.94 10.25
CA SER A 97 11.50 14.73 9.23
C SER A 97 11.10 16.22 9.27
N GLY A 98 11.78 17.04 8.46
CA GLY A 98 11.53 18.47 8.34
C GLY A 98 12.13 19.37 9.43
N GLN A 99 11.98 20.69 9.24
CA GLN A 99 12.54 21.72 10.14
C GLN A 99 11.90 21.72 11.54
N LYS A 100 10.68 21.18 11.65
CA LYS A 100 9.88 21.12 12.88
C LYS A 100 9.75 19.68 13.39
N ARG A 101 10.82 18.89 13.35
CA ARG A 101 10.83 17.49 13.79
C ARG A 101 10.25 17.29 15.20
N ALA A 102 9.39 16.28 15.39
CA ALA A 102 8.96 15.85 16.72
C ALA A 102 10.12 15.20 17.47
N ASN A 103 10.17 15.37 18.80
CA ASN A 103 11.17 14.72 19.64
C ASN A 103 10.82 13.23 19.86
N ARG A 104 11.76 12.44 20.41
CA ARG A 104 11.63 10.97 20.53
C ARG A 104 10.41 10.55 21.36
N ILE A 105 10.07 11.31 22.40
CA ILE A 105 8.91 11.04 23.28
C ILE A 105 7.60 11.31 22.53
N GLN A 106 7.51 12.40 21.77
CA GLN A 106 6.34 12.73 20.96
C GLN A 106 6.10 11.73 19.84
N ARG A 107 7.17 11.27 19.16
CA ARG A 107 7.08 10.20 18.15
C ARG A 107 6.59 8.89 18.75
N TRP A 108 7.11 8.53 19.93
CA TRP A 108 6.72 7.32 20.63
C TRP A 108 5.27 7.38 21.12
N GLY A 109 4.86 8.51 21.71
CA GLY A 109 3.48 8.73 22.16
C GLY A 109 2.47 8.73 21.02
N GLY A 110 2.77 9.43 19.91
CA GLY A 110 1.93 9.41 18.71
C GLY A 110 1.83 8.01 18.10
N TRP A 111 2.94 7.28 18.03
CA TRP A 111 2.95 5.90 17.55
C TRP A 111 2.12 4.96 18.44
N LEU A 112 2.21 5.09 19.77
CA LEU A 112 1.42 4.28 20.70
C LEU A 112 -0.08 4.55 20.54
N ALA A 113 -0.46 5.82 20.36
CA ALA A 113 -1.84 6.21 20.10
C ALA A 113 -2.37 5.65 18.76
N LEU A 114 -1.56 5.70 17.68
CA LEU A 114 -1.90 5.11 16.39
C LEU A 114 -2.09 3.59 16.48
N ARG A 115 -1.28 2.92 17.30
CA ARG A 115 -1.40 1.46 17.48
C ARG A 115 -2.66 1.09 18.25
N ALA A 116 -2.96 1.81 19.32
CA ALA A 116 -4.11 1.58 20.19
C ALA A 116 -5.45 1.95 19.53
N PHE A 117 -5.52 3.07 18.80
CA PHE A 117 -6.77 3.63 18.29
C PHE A 117 -6.91 3.60 16.76
N GLY A 118 -5.82 3.39 16.03
CA GLY A 118 -5.82 3.39 14.56
C GLY A 118 -6.61 2.23 13.95
N SER A 119 -6.88 1.14 14.68
CA SER A 119 -7.71 0.03 14.22
C SER A 119 -9.18 0.43 14.08
N LEU A 120 -9.69 1.21 15.05
CA LEU A 120 -11.07 1.70 15.06
C LEU A 120 -11.28 2.74 13.95
N ALA A 121 -10.33 3.67 13.80
CA ALA A 121 -10.35 4.65 12.73
C ALA A 121 -10.28 3.99 11.34
N TYR A 122 -9.40 2.99 11.17
CA TYR A 122 -9.26 2.26 9.89
C TYR A 122 -10.54 1.50 9.52
N ARG A 123 -11.13 0.77 10.49
CA ARG A 123 -12.38 0.04 10.27
C ARG A 123 -13.55 0.98 9.99
N LYS A 124 -13.58 2.14 10.63
CA LYS A 124 -14.59 3.18 10.38
C LYS A 124 -14.44 3.76 8.98
N ALA A 125 -13.22 4.14 8.58
CA ALA A 125 -12.92 4.65 7.24
C ALA A 125 -13.28 3.62 6.16
N ALA A 126 -12.88 2.36 6.33
CA ALA A 126 -13.23 1.27 5.41
C ALA A 126 -14.75 1.09 5.27
N LYS A 127 -15.52 1.18 6.38
CA LYS A 127 -16.99 1.12 6.35
C LYS A 127 -17.62 2.34 5.68
N GLU A 128 -17.11 3.54 5.90
CA GLU A 128 -17.64 4.77 5.30
C GLU A 128 -17.35 4.84 3.81
N THR A 129 -16.16 4.43 3.38
CA THR A 129 -15.81 4.28 1.96
C THR A 129 -16.67 3.21 1.29
N ALA A 130 -16.86 2.05 1.91
CA ALA A 130 -17.77 1.01 1.40
C ALA A 130 -19.24 1.46 1.31
N ALA A 131 -19.64 2.41 2.15
CA ALA A 131 -20.99 3.00 2.14
C ALA A 131 -21.13 4.22 1.19
N GLY A 132 -20.12 4.53 0.37
CA GLY A 132 -20.13 5.68 -0.53
C GLY A 132 -20.11 7.05 0.18
N ARG A 133 -19.76 7.07 1.47
CA ARG A 133 -19.66 8.29 2.31
C ARG A 133 -18.21 8.69 2.60
N GLY A 134 -17.26 8.16 1.83
CA GLY A 134 -15.85 8.53 1.96
C GLY A 134 -15.64 10.03 1.77
N ARG A 135 -14.68 10.61 2.50
CA ARG A 135 -14.29 12.01 2.26
C ARG A 135 -13.76 12.15 0.84
N ARG A 136 -14.11 13.26 0.17
CA ARG A 136 -13.65 13.56 -1.20
C ARG A 136 -12.12 13.55 -1.26
N CYS A 137 -11.54 12.56 -1.93
CA CYS A 137 -10.16 12.63 -2.40
C CYS A 137 -10.21 13.56 -3.61
N GLY A 138 -9.76 14.81 -3.48
CA GLY A 138 -10.06 15.94 -4.39
C GLY A 138 -9.58 15.86 -5.85
N ARG A 139 -9.80 14.76 -6.57
CA ARG A 139 -9.45 14.60 -7.98
C ARG A 139 -10.51 13.87 -8.81
N ASP A 140 -11.76 13.84 -8.34
CA ASP A 140 -12.84 13.12 -9.01
C ASP A 140 -13.58 13.96 -10.09
N GLU A 141 -13.30 15.27 -10.25
CA GLU A 141 -14.15 16.15 -11.08
C GLU A 141 -13.55 16.66 -12.41
N GLU A 142 -12.30 16.33 -12.76
CA GLU A 142 -11.74 16.70 -14.08
C GLU A 142 -11.13 15.48 -14.76
N ARG A 143 -11.99 14.60 -15.27
CA ARG A 143 -11.59 13.52 -16.18
C ARG A 143 -12.13 13.84 -17.56
N GLU A 144 -11.35 14.63 -18.27
CA GLU A 144 -11.44 14.81 -19.72
C GLU A 144 -11.45 13.40 -20.36
N GLU A 145 -12.48 13.10 -21.16
CA GLU A 145 -12.59 11.90 -21.99
C GLU A 145 -11.48 11.92 -23.05
N ALA A 146 -10.24 11.70 -22.64
CA ALA A 146 -9.16 11.42 -23.54
C ALA A 146 -9.41 10.03 -24.11
N GLU A 147 -9.77 10.00 -25.40
CA GLU A 147 -9.81 8.83 -26.27
C GLU A 147 -8.60 7.93 -25.94
N MET A 148 -8.88 6.83 -25.21
CA MET A 148 -7.81 5.97 -24.72
C MET A 148 -7.31 5.12 -25.89
N PRO A 149 -5.98 5.02 -26.10
CA PRO A 149 -5.45 4.12 -27.12
C PRO A 149 -5.94 2.69 -26.85
N ASP A 150 -6.34 1.99 -27.92
CA ASP A 150 -7.04 0.69 -27.93
C ASP A 150 -6.28 -0.48 -27.23
N GLY A 151 -5.10 -0.22 -26.66
CA GLY A 151 -4.33 -1.20 -25.90
C GLY A 151 -3.55 -0.60 -24.73
N ARG A 152 -3.45 -1.39 -23.66
CA ARG A 152 -2.55 -1.16 -22.53
C ARG A 152 -1.49 -2.26 -22.46
N LEU A 153 -0.32 -1.88 -21.99
CA LEU A 153 0.80 -2.77 -21.78
C LEU A 153 1.10 -2.86 -20.28
N LEU A 154 0.89 -4.05 -19.71
CA LEU A 154 1.29 -4.39 -18.36
C LEU A 154 2.72 -4.93 -18.38
N THR A 155 3.65 -4.20 -17.78
CA THR A 155 5.05 -4.59 -17.68
C THR A 155 5.50 -4.62 -16.23
N GLY A 156 6.59 -5.34 -15.94
CA GLY A 156 7.20 -5.31 -14.62
C GLY A 156 7.77 -6.66 -14.22
N PHE A 157 7.67 -6.98 -12.93
CA PHE A 157 8.11 -8.27 -12.41
C PHE A 157 7.36 -8.69 -11.15
N VAL A 158 7.35 -10.00 -10.94
CA VAL A 158 6.99 -10.65 -9.68
C VAL A 158 8.25 -11.23 -9.08
N LYS A 159 8.55 -10.90 -7.82
CA LYS A 159 9.65 -11.49 -7.06
C LYS A 159 9.07 -12.43 -6.01
N ILE A 160 9.63 -13.62 -5.88
CA ILE A 160 9.25 -14.63 -4.90
C ILE A 160 10.50 -14.95 -4.09
N ASP A 161 10.44 -14.70 -2.79
CA ASP A 161 11.47 -15.06 -1.82
C ASP A 161 10.89 -16.14 -0.90
N GLY A 162 11.56 -17.29 -0.79
CA GLY A 162 11.21 -18.38 0.13
C GLY A 162 12.33 -18.60 1.13
N VAL A 163 11.98 -18.89 2.38
CA VAL A 163 12.91 -19.31 3.45
C VAL A 163 12.31 -20.54 4.11
N ASP A 164 13.12 -21.58 4.20
CA ASP A 164 12.87 -22.82 4.92
C ASP A 164 13.71 -22.82 6.21
N ASP A 165 13.05 -22.91 7.36
CA ASP A 165 13.67 -22.81 8.69
C ASP A 165 13.97 -24.20 9.25
N GLU A 166 15.03 -24.81 8.72
CA GLU A 166 15.46 -26.14 9.16
C GLU A 166 16.27 -26.08 10.46
N TRP A 167 15.68 -25.87 11.64
CA TRP A 167 16.46 -26.08 12.87
C TRP A 167 16.76 -27.57 13.09
N PRO A 168 18.02 -28.01 13.32
CA PRO A 168 19.23 -27.24 13.66
C PRO A 168 20.23 -27.00 12.50
N PHE A 169 19.83 -27.24 11.26
CA PHE A 169 20.60 -26.99 10.05
C PHE A 169 20.50 -25.51 9.60
N PRO A 170 21.31 -25.07 8.63
CA PRO A 170 21.18 -23.71 8.07
C PRO A 170 19.95 -23.58 7.18
N ASP A 171 19.23 -22.47 7.30
CA ASP A 171 18.07 -22.14 6.47
C ASP A 171 18.39 -22.28 4.96
N ASP A 172 17.53 -22.99 4.23
CA ASP A 172 17.52 -22.91 2.76
C ASP A 172 16.69 -21.70 2.32
N SER A 173 17.15 -21.01 1.28
CA SER A 173 16.43 -19.85 0.77
C SER A 173 16.50 -19.74 -0.74
N VAL A 174 15.37 -19.36 -1.32
CA VAL A 174 15.23 -19.16 -2.76
C VAL A 174 14.77 -17.74 -3.05
N SER A 175 15.30 -17.14 -4.11
CA SER A 175 14.87 -15.83 -4.60
C SER A 175 14.73 -15.87 -6.11
N VAL A 176 13.50 -15.94 -6.60
CA VAL A 176 13.17 -15.96 -8.04
C VAL A 176 12.54 -14.64 -8.46
N ARG A 177 12.85 -14.18 -9.67
CA ARG A 177 12.23 -13.00 -10.27
C ARG A 177 11.71 -13.33 -11.67
N ARG A 178 10.42 -13.12 -11.88
CA ARG A 178 9.73 -13.36 -13.17
C ARG A 178 9.30 -12.04 -13.79
N ARG A 179 9.61 -11.86 -15.07
CA ARG A 179 9.22 -10.67 -15.83
C ARG A 179 7.76 -10.82 -16.27
N VAL A 180 6.98 -9.77 -16.10
CA VAL A 180 5.61 -9.68 -16.61
C VAL A 180 5.63 -8.79 -17.85
N ASN A 181 5.02 -9.25 -18.92
CA ASN A 181 4.81 -8.49 -20.14
C ASN A 181 3.51 -8.97 -20.81
N ALA A 182 2.40 -8.27 -20.58
CA ALA A 182 1.10 -8.63 -21.09
C ALA A 182 0.47 -7.44 -21.82
N LYS A 183 0.01 -7.65 -23.05
CA LYS A 183 -0.75 -6.66 -23.83
C LYS A 183 -2.23 -6.96 -23.67
N LEU A 184 -2.99 -5.97 -23.20
CA LEU A 184 -4.44 -6.04 -23.05
C LEU A 184 -5.08 -5.05 -24.02
N SER A 185 -6.07 -5.49 -24.79
CA SER A 185 -6.77 -4.68 -25.78
C SER A 185 -8.27 -4.89 -25.63
N GLY A 186 -9.02 -3.78 -25.58
CA GLY A 186 -10.45 -3.80 -25.30
C GLY A 186 -10.78 -3.93 -23.81
N SER A 187 -11.73 -3.11 -23.35
CA SER A 187 -12.24 -3.17 -21.98
C SER A 187 -12.79 -4.56 -21.67
N GLY A 188 -12.48 -5.07 -20.48
CA GLY A 188 -12.83 -6.41 -20.01
C GLY A 188 -11.91 -7.53 -20.52
N SER A 189 -10.93 -7.23 -21.37
CA SER A 189 -9.94 -8.25 -21.76
C SER A 189 -9.19 -8.75 -20.53
N THR A 190 -8.98 -10.06 -20.47
CA THR A 190 -8.31 -10.73 -19.35
C THR A 190 -7.15 -11.58 -19.87
N THR A 191 -6.04 -11.60 -19.14
CA THR A 191 -4.83 -12.37 -19.48
C THR A 191 -4.17 -12.95 -18.24
N GLY A 192 -3.57 -14.13 -18.37
CA GLY A 192 -2.90 -14.84 -17.28
C GLY A 192 -1.48 -14.32 -17.00
N LEU A 193 -1.21 -14.17 -15.71
CA LEU A 193 0.06 -14.10 -14.99
C LEU A 193 0.91 -15.36 -15.16
N ASP A 194 1.59 -15.63 -16.28
CA ASP A 194 2.43 -16.84 -16.39
C ASP A 194 3.62 -16.80 -15.40
N ILE A 195 3.42 -17.39 -14.22
CA ILE A 195 4.33 -17.37 -13.08
C ILE A 195 4.53 -18.81 -12.63
N ASP A 196 5.69 -19.37 -12.98
CA ASP A 196 6.08 -20.71 -12.55
C ASP A 196 6.02 -20.85 -11.02
N SER A 197 5.59 -22.01 -10.54
CA SER A 197 5.74 -22.37 -9.13
C SER A 197 7.21 -22.35 -8.71
N VAL A 198 7.49 -21.90 -7.50
CA VAL A 198 8.83 -21.89 -6.92
C VAL A 198 8.90 -22.91 -5.80
N ARG A 199 9.96 -23.72 -5.78
CA ARG A 199 10.18 -24.80 -4.81
C ARG A 199 11.53 -24.60 -4.14
N TRP A 200 11.64 -24.97 -2.86
CA TRP A 200 12.87 -24.89 -2.06
C TRP A 200 12.79 -25.81 -0.85
N GLY A 201 13.91 -26.06 -0.16
CA GLY A 201 13.93 -26.85 1.08
C GLY A 201 13.58 -28.34 0.90
N GLY A 202 13.35 -28.80 -0.33
CA GLY A 202 12.88 -30.17 -0.59
C GLY A 202 11.43 -30.45 -0.19
N GLU A 203 10.78 -29.56 0.57
CA GLU A 203 9.40 -29.71 1.04
C GLU A 203 8.49 -28.50 0.81
N CYS A 204 9.06 -27.33 0.53
CA CYS A 204 8.30 -26.10 0.34
C CYS A 204 7.98 -25.81 -1.13
N ARG A 205 6.77 -25.31 -1.40
CA ARG A 205 6.34 -24.82 -2.72
C ARG A 205 5.43 -23.60 -2.62
N VAL A 206 5.66 -22.61 -3.47
CA VAL A 206 4.74 -21.49 -3.68
C VAL A 206 4.18 -21.52 -5.10
N GLU A 207 2.87 -21.36 -5.18
CA GLU A 207 2.13 -21.17 -6.42
C GLU A 207 1.50 -19.78 -6.44
N VAL A 208 1.59 -19.11 -7.59
CA VAL A 208 0.98 -17.81 -7.83
C VAL A 208 0.03 -17.96 -9.02
N ASP A 209 -1.26 -17.95 -8.76
CA ASP A 209 -2.28 -17.86 -9.81
C ASP A 209 -2.77 -16.42 -9.88
N ALA A 210 -2.45 -15.72 -10.96
CA ALA A 210 -2.78 -14.30 -11.11
C ALA A 210 -3.31 -14.02 -12.52
N GLY A 211 -4.31 -13.16 -12.62
CA GLY A 211 -4.84 -12.62 -13.85
C GLY A 211 -4.77 -11.09 -13.86
N ALA A 212 -4.74 -10.53 -15.07
CA ALA A 212 -4.88 -9.10 -15.30
C ALA A 212 -6.10 -8.85 -16.18
N THR A 213 -6.95 -7.90 -15.78
CA THR A 213 -8.15 -7.49 -16.52
C THR A 213 -8.08 -5.99 -16.81
N LEU A 214 -8.35 -5.57 -18.05
CA LEU A 214 -8.38 -4.17 -18.44
C LEU A 214 -9.74 -3.54 -18.08
N ASP A 215 -9.73 -2.55 -17.19
CA ASP A 215 -10.93 -1.81 -16.78
C ASP A 215 -11.34 -0.77 -17.83
N PRO A 216 -12.64 -0.35 -17.85
CA PRO A 216 -13.12 0.69 -18.76
C PRO A 216 -12.40 2.03 -18.60
N ASP A 217 -11.86 2.30 -17.41
CA ASP A 217 -11.11 3.51 -17.10
C ASP A 217 -9.62 3.45 -17.52
N GLY A 218 -9.20 2.32 -18.11
CA GLY A 218 -7.84 2.05 -18.54
C GLY A 218 -6.94 1.49 -17.44
N GLY A 219 -7.43 1.38 -16.21
CA GLY A 219 -6.78 0.63 -15.14
C GLY A 219 -6.60 -0.84 -15.52
N ILE A 220 -5.57 -1.47 -14.98
CA ILE A 220 -5.41 -2.92 -15.10
C ILE A 220 -5.62 -3.50 -13.71
N HIS A 221 -6.74 -4.18 -13.53
CA HIS A 221 -7.06 -4.89 -12.31
C HIS A 221 -6.29 -6.21 -12.25
N ILE A 222 -5.52 -6.42 -11.19
CA ILE A 222 -4.76 -7.64 -10.93
C ILE A 222 -5.49 -8.41 -9.84
N SER A 223 -5.90 -9.64 -10.15
CA SER A 223 -6.63 -10.52 -9.24
C SER A 223 -6.07 -11.94 -9.24
N GLY A 224 -6.33 -12.71 -8.18
CA GLY A 224 -5.87 -14.10 -8.07
C GLY A 224 -5.53 -14.49 -6.64
N GLU A 225 -4.69 -15.52 -6.48
CA GLU A 225 -4.30 -16.07 -5.19
C GLU A 225 -2.84 -16.54 -5.20
N VAL A 226 -2.17 -16.34 -4.06
CA VAL A 226 -0.88 -16.97 -3.76
C VAL A 226 -1.12 -18.06 -2.73
N ARG A 227 -0.51 -19.23 -2.93
CA ARG A 227 -0.62 -20.40 -2.05
C ARG A 227 0.77 -20.88 -1.65
N LEU A 228 0.97 -21.12 -0.35
CA LEU A 228 2.15 -21.74 0.22
C LEU A 228 1.80 -23.18 0.61
N PHE A 229 2.59 -24.12 0.14
CA PHE A 229 2.50 -25.54 0.45
C PHE A 229 3.78 -25.98 1.15
N GLU A 230 3.62 -26.82 2.17
CA GLU A 230 4.70 -27.44 2.93
C GLU A 230 4.34 -28.92 3.12
N GLY A 231 5.30 -29.77 3.43
CA GLY A 231 5.02 -31.19 3.59
C GLY A 231 6.28 -31.99 3.78
N THR A 232 6.38 -33.15 3.13
CA THR A 232 7.61 -33.98 3.16
C THR A 232 8.32 -34.01 1.81
N THR A 233 7.73 -33.39 0.78
CA THR A 233 8.27 -33.30 -0.57
C THR A 233 7.75 -32.04 -1.26
N GLU A 234 8.51 -31.49 -2.23
CA GLU A 234 8.09 -30.31 -3.01
C GLU A 234 6.82 -30.52 -3.86
N ASN A 235 6.33 -31.75 -3.98
CA ASN A 235 5.06 -32.09 -4.65
C ASN A 235 3.90 -32.28 -3.66
N THR A 236 4.08 -31.87 -2.40
CA THR A 236 3.02 -31.85 -1.38
C THR A 236 1.78 -31.09 -1.85
N THR A 237 0.61 -31.52 -1.42
CA THR A 237 -0.66 -30.83 -1.63
C THR A 237 -1.18 -30.17 -0.37
N ASP A 238 -0.39 -30.21 0.71
CA ASP A 238 -0.77 -29.71 2.02
C ASP A 238 -0.58 -28.19 2.01
N LEU A 239 -1.71 -27.48 2.00
CA LEU A 239 -1.77 -26.03 1.91
C LEU A 239 -1.66 -25.42 3.30
N GLU A 240 -0.61 -24.64 3.53
CA GLU A 240 -0.35 -24.01 4.84
C GLU A 240 -0.97 -22.62 4.95
N ASP A 241 -0.76 -21.78 3.93
CA ASP A 241 -1.30 -20.42 3.93
C ASP A 241 -1.68 -19.99 2.52
N SER A 242 -2.61 -19.05 2.43
CA SER A 242 -2.98 -18.43 1.16
C SER A 242 -3.33 -16.95 1.31
N ALA A 243 -3.07 -16.19 0.25
CA ALA A 243 -3.29 -14.75 0.23
C ALA A 243 -3.92 -14.32 -1.10
N GLN A 244 -5.01 -13.55 -1.01
CA GLN A 244 -5.69 -13.00 -2.17
C GLN A 244 -4.90 -11.84 -2.77
N ILE A 245 -4.80 -11.85 -4.11
CA ILE A 245 -4.26 -10.75 -4.92
C ILE A 245 -5.46 -9.92 -5.37
N ASP A 246 -5.45 -8.63 -5.03
CA ASP A 246 -6.47 -7.68 -5.48
C ASP A 246 -5.89 -6.26 -5.43
N PHE A 247 -5.54 -5.70 -6.59
CA PHE A 247 -5.12 -4.30 -6.73
C PHE A 247 -5.20 -3.80 -8.17
N VAL A 248 -5.26 -2.49 -8.37
CA VAL A 248 -5.34 -1.86 -9.71
C VAL A 248 -4.04 -1.13 -10.05
N VAL A 249 -3.54 -1.31 -11.28
CA VAL A 249 -2.45 -0.53 -11.88
C VAL A 249 -3.03 0.55 -12.79
N ARG A 250 -3.08 1.79 -12.29
CA ARG A 250 -3.67 2.92 -13.05
C ARG A 250 -2.83 3.29 -14.29
N PRO A 251 -3.44 3.85 -15.35
CA PRO A 251 -2.72 4.31 -16.54
C PRO A 251 -1.54 5.22 -16.22
N GLY A 252 -0.37 4.93 -16.79
CA GLY A 252 0.86 5.70 -16.61
C GLY A 252 1.43 5.66 -15.19
N LYS A 253 0.95 4.73 -14.34
CA LYS A 253 1.40 4.57 -12.95
C LYS A 253 2.02 3.20 -12.74
N ASN A 254 2.80 3.13 -11.66
CA ASN A 254 3.36 1.90 -11.14
C ASN A 254 2.57 1.49 -9.89
N ALA A 255 2.37 0.20 -9.71
CA ALA A 255 1.78 -0.38 -8.52
C ALA A 255 2.76 -1.36 -7.88
N ARG A 256 2.73 -1.42 -6.55
CA ARG A 256 3.49 -2.39 -5.75
C ARG A 256 2.54 -3.09 -4.78
N ARG A 257 2.61 -4.42 -4.76
CA ARG A 257 1.92 -5.26 -3.78
C ARG A 257 2.92 -6.25 -3.19
N VAL A 258 2.86 -6.47 -1.88
CA VAL A 258 3.66 -7.47 -1.19
C VAL A 258 2.72 -8.32 -0.37
N LEU A 259 2.79 -9.63 -0.58
CA LEU A 259 2.07 -10.66 0.15
C LEU A 259 3.11 -11.49 0.91
N VAL A 260 2.82 -11.79 2.17
CA VAL A 260 3.66 -12.63 3.03
C VAL A 260 2.78 -13.78 3.47
N LEU A 261 3.31 -15.00 3.30
CA LEU A 261 2.69 -16.25 3.69
C LEU A 261 3.64 -16.91 4.70
N GLU A 262 3.07 -17.44 5.78
CA GLU A 262 3.83 -18.01 6.89
C GLU A 262 3.15 -19.31 7.34
N ASN A 263 3.92 -20.37 7.56
CA ASN A 263 3.42 -21.54 8.29
C ASN A 263 3.12 -21.10 9.74
N ARG A 264 1.93 -21.47 10.24
CA ARG A 264 1.44 -21.09 11.58
C ARG A 264 1.60 -22.19 12.62
N GLU A 265 2.15 -23.34 12.25
CA GLU A 265 2.41 -24.40 13.21
C GLU A 265 3.44 -23.97 14.26
N ALA A 266 3.32 -24.51 15.47
CA ALA A 266 4.11 -24.08 16.63
C ALA A 266 5.64 -24.30 16.48
N ALA A 267 6.06 -25.03 15.44
CA ALA A 267 7.44 -25.32 15.10
C ALA A 267 7.82 -24.91 13.66
N GLY A 268 6.90 -24.37 12.85
CA GLY A 268 7.15 -24.00 11.46
C GLY A 268 7.67 -22.55 11.35
N GLY A 269 8.86 -22.36 10.79
CA GLY A 269 9.45 -21.05 10.49
C GLY A 269 9.38 -20.67 9.01
N ASP A 270 8.80 -21.56 8.20
CA ASP A 270 8.75 -21.44 6.76
C ASP A 270 7.90 -20.26 6.31
N ARG A 271 8.45 -19.52 5.35
CA ARG A 271 7.81 -18.30 4.87
C ARG A 271 8.07 -18.05 3.41
N ALA A 272 7.08 -17.46 2.78
CA ALA A 272 7.18 -16.95 1.42
C ALA A 272 6.77 -15.47 1.35
N THR A 273 7.55 -14.68 0.63
CA THR A 273 7.23 -13.30 0.29
C THR A 273 7.07 -13.17 -1.22
N VAL A 274 5.88 -12.79 -1.67
CA VAL A 274 5.58 -12.53 -3.08
C VAL A 274 5.37 -11.03 -3.29
N ALA A 275 6.24 -10.40 -4.09
CA ALA A 275 6.25 -8.98 -4.36
C ALA A 275 6.00 -8.67 -5.84
N PHE A 276 4.88 -8.02 -6.13
CA PHE A 276 4.54 -7.49 -7.44
C PHE A 276 5.08 -6.07 -7.59
N ARG A 277 5.74 -5.79 -8.72
CA ARG A 277 6.05 -4.43 -9.18
C ARG A 277 5.66 -4.32 -10.65
N LEU A 278 4.52 -3.68 -10.91
CA LEU A 278 3.91 -3.63 -12.23
C LEU A 278 3.70 -2.17 -12.66
N SER A 279 3.73 -1.95 -13.97
CA SER A 279 3.52 -0.67 -14.65
C SER A 279 2.50 -0.84 -15.77
N ASN A 280 1.60 0.13 -15.90
CA ASN A 280 0.60 0.17 -16.96
C ASN A 280 0.94 1.34 -17.90
N SER A 281 1.41 1.02 -19.10
CA SER A 281 1.69 2.01 -20.16
C SER A 281 0.71 1.88 -21.33
N GLY A 282 0.67 2.88 -22.21
CA GLY A 282 0.05 2.71 -23.52
C GLY A 282 0.74 1.57 -24.27
N ALA A 283 -0.03 0.77 -25.00
CA ALA A 283 0.51 -0.12 -26.01
C ALA A 283 0.53 0.65 -27.33
N ASP A 284 1.72 1.07 -27.75
CA ASP A 284 1.93 1.58 -29.11
C ASP A 284 1.65 0.49 -30.17
#